data_AF-A0A6I7FJD0-F1
#
_entry.id   AF-A0A6I7FJD0-F1
#
_cell.length_a   1.000
_cell.length_b   1.000
_cell.length_c   1.000
_cell.angle_alpha   90.00
_cell.angle_beta   90.00
_cell.angle_gamma   90.00
#
_symmetry.space_group_name_H-M   'P 1'
#
loop_
_entity.id
_entity.type
_entity.pdbx_description
1 polymer ?
#
loop_
_entity_poly.entity_id
_entity_poly.type
_entity_poly.pdbx_seq_one_letter_code
_entity_poly.pdbx_strand_id
1 'polypeptide(L)'
;MEEISLESDHIASTPHWNAKPGEIITFGTYPQTADGTDRSPIKWRVLKHSGKELFIVSEYILDCKRYHGKSVNMTWRDCVDITWRDCDLRKWLNDEFYHTAFNTAEKELIKTTYCTDNGESSQDTEDKIFLLSVSEIKNLSDILGNDFRRAVGTDFAKTKKPDGCNLYVYDKTNKNDYIIRNGEEFGCSWWWLRTQGNKPSRAFFIGTNFSIRSYGNNSIAGYGVRPALNINLQ
;
A
#
# COMPACT_ATOMS: atom_id res chain seq x y z
N MET A 1 10.31 -44.21 -18.36
CA MET A 1 10.53 -43.49 -17.09
C MET A 1 11.00 -42.10 -17.48
N GLU A 2 10.17 -41.36 -18.22
CA GLU A 2 9.04 -40.56 -17.74
C GLU A 2 9.57 -39.31 -17.01
N GLU A 3 9.79 -38.27 -17.83
CA GLU A 3 9.96 -36.89 -17.43
C GLU A 3 8.68 -36.42 -16.74
N ILE A 4 8.80 -35.75 -15.59
CA ILE A 4 7.72 -34.95 -15.04
C ILE A 4 8.24 -33.52 -15.01
N SER A 5 7.90 -32.76 -16.06
CA SER A 5 7.96 -31.31 -16.05
C SER A 5 6.85 -30.79 -15.15
N LEU A 6 7.22 -30.25 -13.98
CA LEU A 6 6.31 -29.43 -13.18
C LEU A 6 6.24 -28.05 -13.82
N GLU A 7 5.44 -27.92 -14.89
CA GLU A 7 4.90 -26.62 -15.28
C GLU A 7 3.93 -26.19 -14.18
N SER A 8 4.35 -25.23 -13.37
CA SER A 8 3.46 -24.54 -12.45
C SER A 8 2.53 -23.66 -13.28
N ASP A 9 1.33 -24.18 -13.54
CA ASP A 9 0.22 -23.42 -14.11
C ASP A 9 0.04 -22.12 -13.33
N HIS A 10 0.49 -21.01 -13.93
CA HIS A 10 0.11 -19.68 -13.52
C HIS A 10 -1.40 -19.58 -13.71
N ILE A 11 -2.15 -19.70 -12.61
CA ILE A 11 -3.59 -19.47 -12.60
C ILE A 11 -3.82 -18.07 -13.17
N ALA A 12 -4.28 -18.03 -14.42
CA ALA A 12 -4.68 -16.81 -15.08
C ALA A 12 -5.74 -16.15 -14.20
N SER A 13 -5.45 -14.91 -13.76
CA SER A 13 -6.38 -14.07 -13.03
C SER A 13 -7.72 -14.07 -13.76
N THR A 14 -8.80 -14.49 -13.10
CA THR A 14 -10.17 -14.33 -13.62
C THR A 14 -10.37 -12.89 -14.08
N PRO A 15 -10.93 -12.65 -15.27
CA PRO A 15 -11.25 -11.31 -15.73
C PRO A 15 -12.18 -10.60 -14.72
N HIS A 16 -11.72 -9.50 -14.11
CA HIS A 16 -12.44 -8.77 -13.05
C HIS A 16 -13.45 -7.74 -13.59
N TRP A 17 -14.00 -7.96 -14.79
CA TRP A 17 -14.83 -7.01 -15.54
C TRP A 17 -16.13 -6.59 -14.82
N ASN A 18 -16.54 -7.34 -13.79
CA ASN A 18 -17.75 -7.06 -13.02
C ASN A 18 -17.51 -6.57 -11.59
N ALA A 19 -16.24 -6.39 -11.18
CA ALA A 19 -15.95 -6.10 -9.79
C ALA A 19 -16.60 -4.77 -9.36
N LYS A 20 -17.28 -4.78 -8.23
CA LYS A 20 -17.99 -3.61 -7.68
C LYS A 20 -17.14 -2.90 -6.63
N PRO A 21 -17.31 -1.57 -6.43
CA PRO A 21 -16.69 -0.87 -5.31
C PRO A 21 -16.94 -1.59 -3.98
N GLY A 22 -15.87 -1.82 -3.22
CA GLY A 22 -15.86 -2.56 -1.96
C GLY A 22 -15.49 -4.04 -2.07
N GLU A 23 -15.66 -4.67 -3.24
CA GLU A 23 -15.28 -6.07 -3.47
C GLU A 23 -13.76 -6.27 -3.43
N ILE A 24 -13.36 -7.52 -3.18
CA ILE A 24 -11.96 -7.93 -3.13
C ILE A 24 -11.64 -8.78 -4.36
N ILE A 25 -10.58 -8.40 -5.08
CA ILE A 25 -10.03 -9.13 -6.22
C ILE A 25 -8.58 -9.56 -5.92
N THR A 26 -8.02 -10.44 -6.74
CA THR A 26 -6.60 -10.81 -6.70
C THR A 26 -5.88 -10.39 -7.97
N PHE A 27 -4.70 -9.80 -7.84
CA PHE A 27 -3.87 -9.33 -8.95
C PHE A 27 -2.42 -9.20 -8.50
N GLY A 28 -1.45 -9.81 -9.20
CA GLY A 28 -0.07 -9.88 -8.74
C GLY A 28 0.14 -10.76 -7.49
N THR A 29 1.40 -10.93 -7.13
CA THR A 29 1.85 -11.75 -5.99
C THR A 29 2.97 -11.04 -5.23
N TYR A 30 2.96 -11.11 -3.91
CA TYR A 30 4.00 -10.50 -3.07
C TYR A 30 4.20 -11.32 -1.79
N PRO A 31 5.37 -11.25 -1.14
CA PRO A 31 5.56 -11.91 0.14
C PRO A 31 4.59 -11.39 1.21
N GLN A 32 3.97 -12.31 1.94
CA GLN A 32 3.01 -11.99 3.00
C GLN A 32 3.26 -12.77 4.29
N THR A 33 4.09 -13.81 4.25
CA THR A 33 4.55 -14.57 5.40
C THR A 33 5.84 -13.99 5.98
N ALA A 34 6.18 -14.38 7.21
CA ALA A 34 7.34 -13.82 7.92
C ALA A 34 8.69 -14.14 7.25
N ASP A 35 8.82 -15.29 6.57
CA ASP A 35 10.07 -15.67 5.91
C ASP A 35 10.35 -14.86 4.64
N GLY A 36 9.33 -14.23 4.06
CA GLY A 36 9.45 -13.40 2.87
C GLY A 36 9.71 -14.15 1.57
N THR A 37 9.60 -15.48 1.57
CA THR A 37 9.88 -16.34 0.42
C THR A 37 8.62 -16.72 -0.35
N ASP A 38 7.45 -16.54 0.26
CA ASP A 38 6.17 -16.82 -0.38
C ASP A 38 5.84 -15.84 -1.52
N ARG A 39 5.02 -16.33 -2.45
CA ARG A 39 4.49 -15.56 -3.59
C ARG A 39 2.97 -15.49 -3.50
N SER A 40 2.46 -15.05 -2.33
CA SER A 40 1.02 -15.04 -2.08
C SER A 40 0.29 -14.03 -2.98
N PRO A 41 -0.88 -14.40 -3.57
CA PRO A 41 -1.72 -13.46 -4.31
C PRO A 41 -2.07 -12.23 -3.49
N ILE A 42 -1.88 -11.04 -4.07
CA ILE A 42 -2.24 -9.80 -3.39
C ILE A 42 -3.75 -9.62 -3.50
N LYS A 43 -4.41 -9.44 -2.36
CA LYS A 43 -5.82 -9.06 -2.31
C LYS A 43 -5.93 -7.54 -2.44
N TRP A 44 -6.77 -7.09 -3.37
CA TRP A 44 -7.02 -5.68 -3.63
C TRP A 44 -8.49 -5.36 -3.43
N ARG A 45 -8.75 -4.25 -2.75
CA ARG A 45 -10.09 -3.69 -2.63
C ARG A 45 -10.37 -2.76 -3.80
N VAL A 46 -11.51 -2.98 -4.47
CA VAL A 46 -11.98 -2.08 -5.52
C VAL A 46 -12.49 -0.79 -4.90
N LEU A 47 -11.86 0.31 -5.25
CA LEU A 47 -12.23 1.65 -4.81
C LEU A 47 -13.24 2.29 -5.75
N LYS A 48 -13.01 2.18 -7.06
CA LYS A 48 -13.90 2.65 -8.12
C LYS A 48 -13.82 1.74 -9.33
N HIS A 49 -14.90 1.69 -10.09
CA HIS A 49 -14.97 0.99 -11.36
C HIS A 49 -15.65 1.91 -12.40
N SER A 50 -14.98 2.19 -13.51
CA SER A 50 -15.50 3.05 -14.59
C SER A 50 -16.02 2.26 -15.80
N GLY A 51 -16.11 0.94 -15.70
CA GLY A 51 -16.40 0.01 -16.80
C GLY A 51 -15.17 -0.43 -17.59
N LYS A 52 -14.15 0.44 -17.74
CA LYS A 52 -12.90 0.13 -18.46
C LYS A 52 -11.68 0.03 -17.56
N GLU A 53 -11.80 0.52 -16.33
CA GLU A 53 -10.69 0.67 -15.39
C GLU A 53 -11.17 0.37 -13.96
N LEU A 54 -10.35 -0.36 -13.22
CA LEU A 54 -10.51 -0.50 -11.77
C LEU A 54 -9.44 0.32 -11.06
N PHE A 55 -9.90 1.20 -10.19
CA PHE A 55 -9.04 1.85 -9.20
C PHE A 55 -9.05 1.00 -7.94
N ILE A 56 -7.89 0.52 -7.51
CA ILE A 56 -7.77 -0.47 -6.43
C ILE A 56 -6.69 -0.08 -5.42
N VAL A 57 -6.83 -0.56 -4.18
CA VAL A 57 -5.82 -0.45 -3.11
C VAL A 57 -5.62 -1.80 -2.45
N SER A 58 -4.38 -2.11 -2.03
CA SER A 58 -4.12 -3.38 -1.34
C SER A 58 -4.99 -3.50 -0.09
N GLU A 59 -5.56 -4.68 0.14
CA GLU A 59 -6.42 -4.94 1.29
C GLU A 59 -5.61 -4.92 2.60
N TYR A 60 -4.39 -5.42 2.56
CA TYR A 60 -3.45 -5.44 3.67
C TYR A 60 -2.34 -4.40 3.49
N ILE A 61 -1.69 -4.03 4.58
CA ILE A 61 -0.37 -3.39 4.54
C ILE A 61 0.63 -4.47 4.12
N LEU A 62 1.23 -4.31 2.93
CA LEU A 62 2.06 -5.35 2.32
C LEU A 62 3.51 -5.30 2.79
N ASP A 63 4.03 -4.11 3.07
CA ASP A 63 5.38 -3.92 3.58
C ASP A 63 5.45 -2.69 4.51
N CYS A 64 6.56 -2.54 5.23
CA CYS A 64 6.86 -1.39 6.07
C CYS A 64 8.10 -0.67 5.51
N LYS A 65 7.94 0.60 5.15
CA LYS A 65 9.01 1.43 4.58
C LYS A 65 8.91 2.84 5.14
N ARG A 66 10.06 3.48 5.35
CA ARG A 66 10.12 4.94 5.56
C ARG A 66 9.58 5.64 4.32
N TYR A 67 9.07 6.86 4.51
CA TYR A 67 8.74 7.71 3.37
C TYR A 67 10.02 8.13 2.62
N HIS A 68 11.09 8.46 3.37
CA HIS A 68 12.41 8.75 2.82
C HIS A 68 13.54 8.27 3.75
N GLY A 69 14.63 7.78 3.16
CA GLY A 69 15.79 7.26 3.86
C GLY A 69 15.82 5.74 4.01
N LYS A 70 17.02 5.16 3.98
CA LYS A 70 17.26 3.69 3.94
C LYS A 70 18.27 3.19 4.96
N SER A 71 18.80 4.05 5.82
CA SER A 71 19.82 3.67 6.79
C SER A 71 19.18 3.14 8.07
N VAL A 72 19.67 1.99 8.56
CA VAL A 72 19.25 1.37 9.82
C VAL A 72 19.46 2.26 11.04
N ASN A 73 20.42 3.18 10.96
CA ASN A 73 20.74 4.10 12.05
C ASN A 73 19.87 5.37 12.03
N MET A 74 18.98 5.53 11.04
CA MET A 74 18.10 6.69 10.98
C MET A 74 17.07 6.66 12.10
N THR A 75 16.97 7.79 12.78
CA THR A 75 15.99 8.10 13.81
C THR A 75 15.00 9.14 13.28
N TRP A 76 13.97 9.44 14.08
CA TRP A 76 13.02 10.50 13.76
C TRP A 76 13.65 11.89 13.60
N ARG A 77 14.87 12.11 14.12
CA ARG A 77 15.58 13.40 14.02
C ARG A 77 16.24 13.60 12.66
N ASP A 78 16.41 12.53 11.88
CA ASP A 78 17.06 12.53 10.58
C ASP A 78 16.08 12.84 9.44
N CYS A 79 14.95 13.46 9.78
CA CYS A 79 13.96 13.90 8.83
C CYS A 79 14.47 15.08 8.02
N VAL A 80 14.17 15.08 6.72
CA VAL A 80 14.61 16.11 5.78
C VAL A 80 13.42 16.66 5.03
N ASP A 81 13.54 17.85 4.46
CA ASP A 81 12.50 18.35 3.57
C ASP A 81 12.52 17.53 2.27
N ILE A 82 11.41 16.85 1.96
CA ILE A 82 11.29 15.96 0.80
C ILE A 82 9.86 15.96 0.28
N THR A 83 9.70 15.83 -1.04
CA THR A 83 8.39 15.76 -1.70
C THR A 83 8.02 14.31 -2.03
N TRP A 84 6.76 14.05 -2.38
CA TRP A 84 6.35 12.72 -2.90
C TRP A 84 7.16 12.33 -4.14
N ARG A 85 7.37 13.29 -5.03
CA ARG A 85 8.08 13.09 -6.30
C ARG A 85 9.48 12.51 -6.10
N ASP A 86 10.19 13.02 -5.09
CA ASP A 86 11.61 12.75 -4.87
C ASP A 86 11.88 11.73 -3.74
N CYS A 87 10.83 11.28 -3.03
CA CYS A 87 10.99 10.37 -1.90
C CYS A 87 11.41 8.95 -2.33
N ASP A 88 12.05 8.23 -1.41
CA ASP A 88 12.51 6.86 -1.67
C ASP A 88 11.35 5.87 -1.80
N LEU A 89 10.25 6.13 -1.10
CA LEU A 89 9.07 5.27 -1.11
C LEU A 89 8.41 5.22 -2.49
N ARG A 90 8.23 6.38 -3.15
CA ARG A 90 7.70 6.44 -4.52
C ARG A 90 8.59 5.68 -5.50
N LYS A 91 9.92 5.86 -5.38
CA LYS A 91 10.90 5.15 -6.21
C LYS A 91 10.78 3.63 -6.00
N TRP A 92 10.73 3.17 -4.75
CA TRP A 92 10.57 1.75 -4.44
C TRP A 92 9.25 1.17 -4.99
N LEU A 93 8.14 1.92 -4.88
CA LEU A 93 6.84 1.50 -5.40
C LEU A 93 6.84 1.28 -6.91
N ASN A 94 7.48 2.16 -7.67
CA ASN A 94 7.50 2.13 -9.13
C ASN A 94 8.70 1.36 -9.73
N ASP A 95 9.55 0.79 -8.88
CA ASP A 95 10.72 -0.01 -9.27
C ASP A 95 10.63 -1.39 -8.60
N GLU A 96 11.31 -1.60 -7.48
CA GLU A 96 11.41 -2.89 -6.79
C GLU A 96 10.05 -3.55 -6.53
N PHE A 97 9.08 -2.82 -5.96
CA PHE A 97 7.74 -3.36 -5.72
C PHE A 97 7.04 -3.73 -7.02
N TYR A 98 6.99 -2.83 -8.01
CA TYR A 98 6.36 -3.06 -9.30
C TYR A 98 6.96 -4.27 -10.03
N HIS A 99 8.29 -4.41 -10.02
CA HIS A 99 8.97 -5.50 -10.68
C HIS A 99 8.80 -6.83 -9.97
N THR A 100 8.73 -6.82 -8.63
CA THR A 100 8.50 -8.00 -7.81
C THR A 100 7.04 -8.45 -7.86
N ALA A 101 6.10 -7.52 -7.75
CA ALA A 101 4.69 -7.82 -7.52
C ALA A 101 3.96 -8.35 -8.77
N PHE A 102 4.38 -7.92 -9.96
CA PHE A 102 3.62 -8.15 -11.19
C PHE A 102 4.46 -8.83 -12.28
N ASN A 103 3.89 -9.83 -12.94
CA ASN A 103 4.49 -10.45 -14.13
C ASN A 103 4.32 -9.55 -15.37
N THR A 104 4.89 -9.95 -16.51
CA THR A 104 4.84 -9.16 -17.75
C THR A 104 3.41 -8.84 -18.22
N ALA A 105 2.53 -9.84 -18.25
CA ALA A 105 1.14 -9.65 -18.69
C ALA A 105 0.35 -8.75 -17.72
N GLU A 106 0.56 -8.88 -16.42
CA GLU A 106 -0.07 -8.00 -15.43
C GLU A 106 0.44 -6.56 -15.56
N LYS A 107 1.74 -6.37 -15.82
CA LYS A 107 2.34 -5.05 -16.02
C LYS A 107 1.74 -4.29 -17.21
N GLU A 108 1.29 -4.99 -18.25
CA GLU A 108 0.61 -4.42 -19.41
C GLU A 108 -0.78 -3.85 -19.06
N LEU A 109 -1.46 -4.46 -18.08
CA LEU A 109 -2.76 -3.99 -17.59
C LEU A 109 -2.63 -2.76 -16.67
N ILE A 110 -1.45 -2.52 -16.07
CA ILE A 110 -1.23 -1.43 -15.13
C ILE A 110 -1.07 -0.09 -15.87
N LYS A 111 -2.05 0.79 -15.65
CA LYS A 111 -2.11 2.11 -16.24
C LYS A 111 -1.20 3.10 -15.50
N THR A 112 -0.48 3.92 -16.27
CA THR A 112 0.20 5.09 -15.72
C THR A 112 -0.84 6.14 -15.32
N THR A 113 -0.80 6.56 -14.06
CA THR A 113 -1.80 7.45 -13.46
C THR A 113 -1.20 8.81 -13.19
N TYR A 114 -1.91 9.87 -13.58
CA TYR A 114 -1.57 11.23 -13.21
C TYR A 114 -2.02 11.49 -11.76
N CYS A 115 -1.06 11.53 -10.85
CA CYS A 115 -1.27 11.69 -9.41
C CYS A 115 -1.11 13.16 -9.00
N THR A 116 -2.21 13.74 -8.54
CA THR A 116 -2.27 15.10 -7.98
C THR A 116 -2.47 15.07 -6.46
N ASP A 117 -2.58 16.26 -5.85
CA ASP A 117 -2.76 16.43 -4.40
C ASP A 117 -1.62 15.80 -3.58
N ASN A 118 -0.40 15.98 -4.08
CA ASN A 118 0.82 15.50 -3.44
C ASN A 118 1.30 16.45 -2.32
N GLY A 119 0.63 17.60 -2.13
CA GLY A 119 0.98 18.66 -1.17
C GLY A 119 1.36 19.97 -1.86
N GLU A 120 1.25 21.10 -1.16
CA GLU A 120 1.40 22.44 -1.75
C GLU A 120 2.75 22.68 -2.46
N SER A 121 3.82 22.04 -1.99
CA SER A 121 5.17 22.16 -2.58
C SER A 121 5.60 20.93 -3.41
N SER A 122 4.70 19.95 -3.56
CA SER A 122 4.99 18.72 -4.30
C SER A 122 4.28 18.75 -5.63
N GLN A 123 5.05 18.76 -6.71
CA GLN A 123 4.50 18.69 -8.06
C GLN A 123 3.74 17.38 -8.29
N ASP A 124 2.82 17.40 -9.25
CA ASP A 124 2.10 16.22 -9.72
C ASP A 124 3.07 15.18 -10.29
N THR A 125 2.69 13.90 -10.29
CA THR A 125 3.53 12.78 -10.75
C THR A 125 2.78 11.88 -11.71
N GLU A 126 3.51 11.11 -12.51
CA GLU A 126 2.96 10.00 -13.28
C GLU A 126 3.47 8.70 -12.67
N ASP A 127 2.55 7.91 -12.10
CA ASP A 127 2.87 6.74 -11.29
C ASP A 127 2.09 5.51 -11.78
N LYS A 128 2.75 4.36 -11.85
CA LYS A 128 2.07 3.07 -12.05
C LYS A 128 1.53 2.54 -10.73
N ILE A 129 2.34 2.66 -9.68
CA ILE A 129 1.98 2.30 -8.32
C ILE A 129 2.16 3.53 -7.43
N PHE A 130 1.15 3.87 -6.63
CA PHE A 130 1.15 5.07 -5.80
C PHE A 130 0.53 4.81 -4.43
N LEU A 131 0.61 5.80 -3.54
CA LEU A 131 -0.19 5.85 -2.31
C LEU A 131 -1.37 6.78 -2.52
N LEU A 132 -2.49 6.54 -1.84
CA LEU A 132 -3.66 7.44 -1.92
C LEU A 132 -3.32 8.85 -1.39
N SER A 133 -3.97 9.88 -1.94
CA SER A 133 -3.92 11.25 -1.40
C SER A 133 -4.97 11.46 -0.32
N VAL A 134 -4.86 12.55 0.43
CA VAL A 134 -5.88 12.95 1.41
C VAL A 134 -7.22 13.20 0.73
N SER A 135 -7.24 13.87 -0.42
CA SER A 135 -8.49 14.14 -1.15
C SER A 135 -9.14 12.84 -1.65
N GLU A 136 -8.36 11.88 -2.15
CA GLU A 136 -8.88 10.56 -2.52
C GLU A 136 -9.45 9.82 -1.32
N ILE A 137 -8.74 9.78 -0.19
CA ILE A 137 -9.23 9.15 1.03
C ILE A 137 -10.58 9.73 1.46
N LYS A 138 -10.69 11.07 1.48
CA LYS A 138 -11.93 11.75 1.88
C LYS A 138 -13.08 11.36 0.94
N ASN A 139 -12.88 11.54 -0.37
CA ASN A 139 -13.89 11.20 -1.38
C ASN A 139 -14.32 9.74 -1.33
N LEU A 140 -13.38 8.81 -1.11
CA LEU A 140 -13.68 7.38 -1.00
C LEU A 140 -14.40 7.02 0.30
N SER A 141 -14.23 7.80 1.35
CA SER A 141 -14.90 7.55 2.63
C SER A 141 -16.37 7.93 2.61
N ASP A 142 -16.73 8.91 1.78
CA ASP A 142 -18.13 9.26 1.53
C ASP A 142 -18.87 8.14 0.78
N ILE A 143 -18.12 7.30 0.04
CA ILE A 143 -18.66 6.20 -0.77
C ILE A 143 -18.63 4.86 -0.03
N LEU A 144 -17.49 4.53 0.60
CA LEU A 144 -17.20 3.22 1.19
C LEU A 144 -17.32 3.21 2.73
N GLY A 145 -17.56 4.36 3.35
CA GLY A 145 -17.50 4.56 4.79
C GLY A 145 -16.06 4.73 5.31
N ASN A 146 -15.89 5.16 6.56
CA ASN A 146 -14.54 5.39 7.11
C ASN A 146 -13.76 4.10 7.40
N ASP A 147 -14.45 2.95 7.46
CA ASP A 147 -13.86 1.69 7.91
C ASP A 147 -12.78 1.15 6.98
N PHE A 148 -12.83 1.41 5.67
CA PHE A 148 -11.78 0.93 4.73
C PHE A 148 -10.40 1.53 5.01
N ARG A 149 -10.35 2.66 5.75
CA ARG A 149 -9.11 3.32 6.14
C ARG A 149 -8.30 2.46 7.12
N ARG A 150 -8.97 1.66 7.95
CA ARG A 150 -8.32 0.74 8.89
C ARG A 150 -7.66 -0.41 8.13
N ALA A 151 -6.45 -0.78 8.53
CA ALA A 151 -5.68 -1.80 7.81
C ALA A 151 -4.81 -2.62 8.76
N VAL A 152 -4.77 -3.92 8.46
CA VAL A 152 -3.94 -4.92 9.13
C VAL A 152 -2.75 -5.22 8.24
N GLY A 153 -1.58 -5.41 8.84
CA GLY A 153 -0.37 -5.82 8.12
C GLY A 153 -0.24 -7.32 7.94
N THR A 154 0.39 -7.69 6.83
CA THR A 154 0.92 -9.04 6.61
C THR A 154 2.03 -9.34 7.62
N ASP A 155 2.37 -10.62 7.80
CA ASP A 155 3.50 -10.98 8.67
C ASP A 155 4.84 -10.55 8.06
N PHE A 156 4.91 -10.51 6.73
CA PHE A 156 6.04 -9.91 6.02
C PHE A 156 6.24 -8.44 6.43
N ALA A 157 5.19 -7.61 6.47
CA ALA A 157 5.30 -6.20 6.85
C ALA A 157 5.75 -6.01 8.30
N LYS A 158 5.34 -6.91 9.21
CA LYS A 158 5.72 -6.90 10.64
C LYS A 158 7.18 -7.30 10.88
N THR A 159 7.77 -8.04 9.94
CA THR A 159 9.14 -8.56 10.06
C THR A 159 10.17 -7.43 9.88
N LYS A 160 11.19 -7.41 10.75
CA LYS A 160 12.25 -6.41 10.71
C LYS A 160 13.10 -6.53 9.45
N LYS A 161 13.21 -5.43 8.71
CA LYS A 161 13.96 -5.31 7.46
C LYS A 161 15.41 -4.86 7.71
N PRO A 162 16.33 -5.08 6.75
CA PRO A 162 17.73 -4.67 6.88
C PRO A 162 17.93 -3.16 7.11
N ASP A 163 17.03 -2.32 6.59
CA ASP A 163 17.02 -0.87 6.82
C ASP A 163 16.43 -0.47 8.19
N GLY A 164 16.09 -1.44 9.03
CA GLY A 164 15.48 -1.25 10.34
C GLY A 164 13.97 -0.99 10.33
N CYS A 165 13.32 -0.96 9.16
CA CYS A 165 11.86 -0.84 9.10
C CYS A 165 11.19 -2.11 9.65
N ASN A 166 10.10 -1.94 10.39
CA ASN A 166 9.23 -3.03 10.83
C ASN A 166 7.86 -2.46 11.18
N LEU A 167 6.78 -3.03 10.65
CA LEU A 167 5.45 -2.47 10.88
C LEU A 167 5.13 -2.47 12.37
N TYR A 168 4.81 -1.30 12.90
CA TYR A 168 4.35 -1.19 14.27
C TYR A 168 2.85 -1.49 14.32
N VAL A 169 2.51 -2.66 14.86
CA VAL A 169 1.13 -3.03 15.18
C VAL A 169 0.75 -2.30 16.47
N TYR A 170 -0.21 -1.38 16.38
CA TYR A 170 -0.68 -0.63 17.54
C TYR A 170 -1.59 -1.54 18.38
N ASP A 171 -0.98 -2.23 19.32
CA ASP A 171 -1.64 -2.88 20.46
C ASP A 171 -1.02 -2.34 21.74
N LYS A 172 -1.86 -1.81 22.66
CA LYS A 172 -1.80 -2.03 24.13
C LYS A 172 -3.13 -1.63 24.79
N THR A 173 -4.22 -2.39 24.61
CA THR A 173 -5.53 -2.27 25.34
C THR A 173 -6.68 -1.40 24.77
N ASN A 174 -6.55 -0.74 23.61
CA ASN A 174 -7.64 0.08 23.04
C ASN A 174 -8.38 -0.62 21.89
N LYS A 175 -9.62 -1.07 22.15
CA LYS A 175 -10.45 -1.80 21.16
C LYS A 175 -10.80 -1.00 19.89
N ASN A 176 -10.70 0.33 19.91
CA ASN A 176 -10.97 1.15 18.71
C ASN A 176 -9.87 1.01 17.64
N ASP A 177 -8.70 0.50 18.01
CA ASP A 177 -7.57 0.28 17.08
C ASP A 177 -7.65 -1.09 16.38
N TYR A 178 -8.73 -1.83 16.59
CA TYR A 178 -8.91 -3.19 16.09
C TYR A 178 -10.05 -3.31 15.09
N ILE A 179 -9.96 -4.33 14.24
CA ILE A 179 -11.04 -4.79 13.38
C ILE A 179 -11.33 -6.27 13.64
N ILE A 180 -12.61 -6.64 13.57
CA ILE A 180 -13.03 -8.04 13.67
C ILE A 180 -13.20 -8.59 12.26
N ARG A 181 -12.51 -9.69 11.96
CA ARG A 181 -12.68 -10.45 10.71
C ARG A 181 -12.96 -11.89 11.07
N ASN A 182 -14.09 -12.42 10.63
CA ASN A 182 -14.51 -13.80 10.90
C ASN A 182 -14.50 -14.19 12.40
N GLY A 183 -14.83 -13.24 13.29
CA GLY A 183 -14.83 -13.45 14.73
C GLY A 183 -13.46 -13.30 15.41
N GLU A 184 -12.40 -13.08 14.65
CA GLU A 184 -11.04 -12.84 15.16
C GLU A 184 -10.69 -11.35 15.16
N GLU A 185 -10.00 -10.92 16.21
CA GLU A 185 -9.62 -9.52 16.43
C GLU A 185 -8.20 -9.26 15.88
N PHE A 186 -8.05 -8.24 15.03
CA PHE A 186 -6.78 -7.89 14.41
C PHE A 186 -6.41 -6.43 14.67
N GLY A 187 -5.21 -6.21 15.19
CA GLY A 187 -4.69 -4.87 15.46
C GLY A 187 -4.36 -4.13 14.16
N CYS A 188 -4.83 -2.89 14.04
CA CYS A 188 -4.51 -2.06 12.90
C CYS A 188 -3.11 -1.46 13.02
N SER A 189 -2.60 -0.95 11.92
CA SER A 189 -1.33 -0.21 11.89
C SER A 189 -1.50 1.08 11.10
N TRP A 190 -0.59 2.02 11.33
CA TRP A 190 -0.58 3.27 10.58
C TRP A 190 0.05 3.04 9.20
N TRP A 191 -0.44 3.76 8.18
CA TRP A 191 0.08 3.65 6.82
C TRP A 191 0.10 4.98 6.08
N TRP A 192 1.09 5.14 5.20
CA TRP A 192 1.40 6.40 4.53
C TRP A 192 0.36 6.81 3.47
N LEU A 193 0.16 8.12 3.33
CA LEU A 193 -0.45 8.75 2.16
C LEU A 193 0.62 9.53 1.38
N ARG A 194 0.39 9.76 0.09
CA ARG A 194 1.37 10.53 -0.72
C ARG A 194 1.39 12.02 -0.39
N THR A 195 0.26 12.58 0.05
CA THR A 195 0.12 14.01 0.36
C THR A 195 1.10 14.45 1.45
N GLN A 196 1.86 15.51 1.18
CA GLN A 196 2.78 16.15 2.13
C GLN A 196 2.05 16.64 3.37
N GLY A 197 2.68 16.48 4.52
CA GLY A 197 2.15 16.82 5.84
C GLY A 197 2.20 18.30 6.15
N ASN A 198 2.02 18.64 7.43
CA ASN A 198 2.01 20.04 7.90
C ASN A 198 3.39 20.71 8.00
N LYS A 199 4.45 20.01 7.58
CA LYS A 199 5.81 20.55 7.39
C LYS A 199 6.45 19.84 6.20
N PRO A 200 7.47 20.41 5.56
CA PRO A 200 8.08 19.78 4.40
C PRO A 200 8.79 18.44 4.70
N SER A 201 9.15 18.19 5.97
CA SER A 201 9.70 16.92 6.47
C SER A 201 8.66 15.91 6.95
N ARG A 202 7.39 16.12 6.61
CA ARG A 202 6.27 15.29 7.07
C ARG A 202 5.39 14.85 5.91
N ALA A 203 4.71 13.72 6.10
CA ALA A 203 3.71 13.18 5.20
C ALA A 203 2.42 12.88 5.98
N PHE A 204 1.30 12.86 5.27
CA PHE A 204 0.06 12.35 5.83
C PHE A 204 0.10 10.84 6.01
N PHE A 205 -0.67 10.36 6.97
CA PHE A 205 -0.88 8.94 7.20
C PHE A 205 -2.29 8.70 7.76
N ILE A 206 -2.72 7.46 7.65
CA ILE A 206 -3.95 6.98 8.27
C ILE A 206 -3.61 6.31 9.59
N GLY A 207 -4.30 6.74 10.65
CA GLY A 207 -4.23 6.16 11.98
C GLY A 207 -5.13 4.94 12.13
N THR A 208 -4.87 4.16 13.17
CA THR A 208 -5.58 2.91 13.51
C THR A 208 -7.07 3.09 13.71
N ASN A 209 -7.50 4.22 14.28
CA ASN A 209 -8.90 4.59 14.42
C ASN A 209 -9.35 5.52 13.26
N PHE A 210 -9.10 5.11 12.01
CA PHE A 210 -9.49 5.75 10.73
C PHE A 210 -9.14 7.24 10.55
N SER A 211 -8.31 7.81 11.44
CA SER A 211 -7.99 9.24 11.47
C SER A 211 -6.99 9.61 10.38
N ILE A 212 -7.21 10.73 9.70
CA ILE A 212 -6.23 11.30 8.77
C ILE A 212 -5.33 12.26 9.56
N ARG A 213 -4.03 12.01 9.60
CA ARG A 213 -3.05 12.78 10.39
C ARG A 213 -1.94 13.32 9.49
N SER A 214 -1.46 14.52 9.75
CA SER A 214 -0.52 15.26 8.89
C SER A 214 0.89 15.39 9.45
N TYR A 215 1.17 14.78 10.61
CA TYR A 215 2.41 15.01 11.34
C TYR A 215 3.43 13.87 11.24
N GLY A 216 3.20 12.88 10.36
CA GLY A 216 4.06 11.71 10.22
C GLY A 216 5.43 12.13 9.69
N ASN A 217 6.46 11.93 10.48
CA ASN A 217 7.82 12.28 10.10
C ASN A 217 8.34 11.28 9.05
N ASN A 218 8.90 11.77 7.94
CA ASN A 218 9.26 10.94 6.79
C ASN A 218 10.35 9.87 7.05
N SER A 219 11.06 9.99 8.17
CA SER A 219 12.08 9.03 8.61
C SER A 219 11.55 7.92 9.53
N ILE A 220 10.24 7.90 9.84
CA ILE A 220 9.64 6.89 10.72
C ILE A 220 9.68 5.50 10.07
N ALA A 221 10.28 4.55 10.79
CA ALA A 221 10.51 3.18 10.33
C ALA A 221 9.35 2.20 10.60
N GLY A 222 8.25 2.67 11.20
CA GLY A 222 7.16 1.83 11.71
C GLY A 222 5.84 1.90 10.95
N TYR A 223 5.78 2.63 9.83
CA TYR A 223 4.55 2.88 9.09
C TYR A 223 4.45 1.98 7.85
N GLY A 224 3.23 1.51 7.61
CA GLY A 224 2.91 0.59 6.53
C GLY A 224 2.75 1.24 5.17
N VAL A 225 2.86 0.39 4.14
CA VAL A 225 2.63 0.72 2.75
C VAL A 225 1.39 -0.03 2.25
N ARG A 226 0.38 0.74 1.81
CA ARG A 226 -0.77 0.23 1.05
C ARG A 226 -0.71 0.79 -0.37
N PRO A 227 -0.11 0.06 -1.32
CA PRO A 227 -0.10 0.49 -2.70
C PRO A 227 -1.51 0.58 -3.26
N ALA A 228 -1.70 1.54 -4.17
CA ALA A 228 -2.86 1.71 -5.01
C ALA A 228 -2.41 1.80 -6.47
N LEU A 229 -3.28 1.39 -7.38
CA LEU A 229 -3.03 1.43 -8.82
C LEU A 229 -4.33 1.40 -9.60
N ASN A 230 -4.21 1.72 -10.89
CA ASN A 230 -5.30 1.59 -11.86
C ASN A 230 -4.98 0.45 -12.83
N ILE A 231 -5.91 -0.49 -13.00
CA ILE A 231 -5.82 -1.53 -14.03
C ILE A 231 -6.82 -1.27 -15.14
N ASN A 232 -6.39 -1.48 -16.38
CA ASN A 232 -7.26 -1.53 -17.55
C ASN A 232 -7.91 -2.91 -17.64
N LEU A 233 -9.22 -2.95 -17.93
CA LEU A 233 -10.01 -4.18 -18.10
C LEU A 233 -10.15 -4.58 -19.57
N GLN A 234 -9.19 -4.24 -20.41
CA GLN A 234 -9.25 -4.46 -21.87
C GLN A 234 -9.68 -5.87 -22.25
#